data_AF-X1TN22-F1
#
_entry.id   AF-X1TN22-F1
#
_cell.length_a   1.000
_cell.length_b   1.000
_cell.length_c   1.000
_cell.angle_alpha   90.00
_cell.angle_beta   90.00
_cell.angle_gamma   90.00
#
_symmetry.space_group_name_H-M   'P 1'
#
loop_
_entity.id
_entity.type
_entity.pdbx_description
1 polymer ?
#
loop_
_entity_poly.entity_id
_entity_poly.type
_entity_poly.pdbx_seq_one_letter_code
_entity_poly.pdbx_strand_id
1 'polypeptide(L)'
;SLHPSGVLYEAIGVESIASPKNLLAFIEQRVAELGLKARLAQEAPKGKPVPVEEYPERKRSTKFNEIAVKKLLENCAFIHYCRDNAATLTEPYWWAMIHNLAVFDKPGGNQAHELSKSYPQYTKGLIQKLHQYETELEKAMTDEAKFKSQNHNYLGSGDCQEVKRILAELAAQAPSTKEDNKKTTIADREAWLQKQREENKELSAAIAKQQQVAFLVDDHEIKVEMARRRLTSATAVLALKTQQLAFLASG
;
A
#
# COMPACT_ATOMS: atom_id res chain seq x y z
N SER A 1 10.87 22.62 -1.12
CA SER A 1 9.99 21.52 -0.66
C SER A 1 10.83 20.28 -0.46
N LEU A 2 10.67 19.57 0.66
CA LEU A 2 11.44 18.35 0.96
C LEU A 2 10.88 17.16 0.16
N HIS A 3 11.74 16.49 -0.60
CA HIS A 3 11.46 15.22 -1.26
C HIS A 3 11.58 14.07 -0.24
N PRO A 4 10.82 12.97 -0.37
CA PRO A 4 10.88 11.81 0.55
C PRO A 4 12.23 11.07 0.61
N SER A 5 13.22 11.42 -0.21
CA SER A 5 14.60 10.93 -0.11
C SER A 5 15.55 11.86 0.68
N GLY A 6 15.04 12.97 1.23
CA GLY A 6 15.84 13.91 2.04
C GLY A 6 16.73 14.87 1.25
N VAL A 7 16.67 14.87 -0.09
CA VAL A 7 17.43 15.81 -0.91
C VAL A 7 16.73 17.18 -0.94
N LEU A 8 17.46 18.21 -0.54
CA LEU A 8 17.05 19.62 -0.66
C LEU A 8 17.39 20.10 -2.09
N TYR A 9 16.40 20.60 -2.83
CA TYR A 9 16.68 21.28 -4.09
C TYR A 9 17.10 22.72 -3.79
N GLU A 10 18.33 23.10 -4.14
CA GLU A 10 18.68 24.50 -4.34
C GLU A 10 18.01 24.99 -5.63
N ALA A 11 17.24 26.08 -5.53
CA ALA A 11 16.63 26.69 -6.70
C ALA A 11 17.73 27.19 -7.64
N ILE A 12 17.86 26.56 -8.81
CA ILE A 12 18.82 26.96 -9.83
C ILE A 12 18.50 28.41 -10.25
N GLY A 13 19.44 29.34 -9.99
CA GLY A 13 19.43 30.69 -10.57
C GLY A 13 18.92 31.84 -9.70
N VAL A 14 18.81 31.69 -8.37
CA VAL A 14 18.51 32.83 -7.49
C VAL A 14 19.56 32.94 -6.39
N GLU A 15 20.60 33.74 -6.63
CA GLU A 15 21.72 33.96 -5.68
C GLU A 15 21.32 34.68 -4.37
N SER A 16 20.05 35.03 -4.21
CA SER A 16 19.51 35.57 -2.95
C SER A 16 17.98 35.53 -3.01
N ILE A 17 17.33 34.67 -2.22
CA ILE A 17 15.91 34.82 -1.92
C ILE A 17 15.79 36.07 -1.02
N ALA A 18 15.44 37.21 -1.62
CA ALA A 18 15.09 38.39 -0.84
C ALA A 18 13.94 38.00 0.10
N SER A 19 14.14 38.14 1.41
CA SER A 19 13.08 38.04 2.42
C SER A 19 12.64 39.46 2.77
N PRO A 20 11.78 40.10 1.96
CA PRO A 20 11.34 41.44 2.22
C PRO A 20 10.52 41.47 3.51
N LYS A 21 10.88 42.38 4.41
CA LYS A 21 10.11 42.60 5.66
C LYS A 21 8.64 42.98 5.38
N ASN A 22 8.37 43.53 4.21
CA ASN A 22 7.02 43.84 3.73
C ASN A 22 6.80 43.19 2.36
N LEU A 23 6.23 41.98 2.38
CA LEU A 23 5.92 41.19 1.19
C LEU A 23 4.95 41.91 0.25
N LEU A 24 3.98 42.65 0.78
CA LEU A 24 2.95 43.30 -0.04
C LEU A 24 3.55 44.41 -0.90
N ALA A 25 4.33 45.30 -0.30
CA ALA A 25 5.02 46.37 -1.02
C ALA A 25 6.02 45.83 -2.04
N PHE A 26 6.71 44.73 -1.71
CA PHE A 26 7.64 44.08 -2.63
C PHE A 26 6.92 43.49 -3.86
N ILE A 27 5.78 42.84 -3.66
CA ILE A 27 4.95 42.29 -4.74
C ILE A 27 4.40 43.42 -5.62
N GLU A 28 3.89 44.50 -5.02
CA GLU A 28 3.38 45.66 -5.76
C GLU A 28 4.46 46.31 -6.64
N GLN A 29 5.67 46.49 -6.09
CA GLN A 29 6.80 47.03 -6.83
C GLN A 29 7.19 46.14 -8.01
N ARG A 30 7.31 44.82 -7.80
CA ARG A 30 7.68 43.87 -8.87
C ARG A 30 6.62 43.76 -9.95
N VAL A 31 5.35 43.80 -9.58
CA VAL A 31 4.23 43.78 -10.53
C VAL A 31 4.22 45.05 -11.37
N ALA A 32 4.53 46.22 -10.77
CA ALA A 32 4.66 47.49 -11.48
C ALA A 32 5.86 47.53 -12.45
N GLU A 33 7.02 47.01 -12.04
CA GLU A 33 8.21 46.90 -12.90
C GLU A 33 7.95 46.05 -14.15
N LEU A 34 7.10 45.03 -14.04
CA LEU A 34 6.71 44.16 -15.15
C LEU A 34 5.56 44.72 -16.01
N GLY A 35 5.09 45.94 -15.73
CA GLY A 35 3.97 46.57 -16.44
C GLY A 35 2.63 45.85 -16.26
N LEU A 36 2.52 44.98 -15.26
CA LEU A 36 1.32 44.21 -14.94
C LEU A 36 0.46 44.99 -13.92
N LYS A 37 -0.86 44.86 -13.99
CA LYS A 37 -1.75 45.38 -12.94
C LYS A 37 -2.03 44.27 -11.93
N ALA A 38 -1.65 44.47 -10.67
CA ALA A 38 -2.05 43.59 -9.59
C ALA A 38 -3.58 43.57 -9.48
N ARG A 39 -4.22 42.42 -9.67
CA ARG A 39 -5.60 42.23 -9.24
C ARG A 39 -5.56 41.97 -7.74
N LEU A 40 -5.75 43.01 -6.95
CA LEU A 40 -6.05 42.83 -5.53
C LEU A 40 -7.41 42.12 -5.46
N ALA A 41 -7.42 40.88 -4.96
CA ALA A 41 -8.65 40.22 -4.60
C ALA A 41 -9.33 41.09 -3.53
N GLN A 42 -10.63 41.38 -3.70
CA GLN A 42 -11.39 42.05 -2.65
C GLN A 42 -11.24 41.23 -1.37
N GLU A 43 -10.95 41.89 -0.24
CA GLU A 43 -10.85 41.21 1.05
C GLU A 43 -12.10 40.37 1.25
N ALA A 44 -11.90 39.06 1.44
CA ALA A 44 -12.99 38.17 1.78
C ALA A 44 -13.73 38.76 3.00
N PRO A 45 -15.08 38.75 3.02
CA PRO A 45 -15.82 39.26 4.16
C PRO A 45 -15.30 38.57 5.42
N LYS A 46 -14.97 39.36 6.45
CA LYS A 46 -14.46 38.91 7.76
C LYS A 46 -15.52 38.08 8.48
N GLY A 47 -15.77 36.87 7.99
CA GLY A 47 -16.48 35.83 8.70
C GLY A 47 -15.56 35.22 9.74
N LYS A 48 -16.15 34.78 10.86
CA LYS A 48 -15.44 34.05 11.92
C LYS A 48 -14.59 32.93 11.29
N PRO A 49 -13.35 32.69 11.75
CA PRO A 49 -12.59 31.55 11.29
C PRO A 49 -13.43 30.30 11.52
N VAL A 50 -13.84 29.67 10.42
CA VAL A 50 -14.43 28.34 10.47
C VAL A 50 -13.35 27.48 11.16
N PRO A 51 -13.68 26.71 12.21
CA PRO A 51 -12.76 25.75 12.77
C PRO A 51 -12.13 24.96 11.63
N VAL A 52 -10.84 24.63 11.72
CA VAL A 52 -10.20 23.69 10.80
C VAL A 52 -10.81 22.31 11.08
N GLU A 53 -12.05 22.15 10.65
CA GLU A 53 -12.74 20.90 10.49
C GLU A 53 -12.01 20.27 9.32
N GLU A 54 -11.22 19.24 9.64
CA GLU A 54 -10.52 18.36 8.72
C GLU A 54 -11.37 18.21 7.46
N TYR A 55 -10.97 18.87 6.36
CA TYR A 55 -11.75 18.85 5.13
C TYR A 55 -11.92 17.38 4.78
N PRO A 56 -13.14 16.81 4.87
CA PRO A 56 -13.31 15.44 4.44
C PRO A 56 -12.86 15.42 2.98
N GLU A 57 -11.94 14.52 2.64
CA GLU A 57 -11.49 14.31 1.27
C GLU A 57 -12.73 14.24 0.39
N ARG A 58 -13.09 15.35 -0.27
CA ARG A 58 -14.21 15.37 -1.19
C ARG A 58 -13.73 14.57 -2.37
N LYS A 59 -13.97 13.26 -2.35
CA LYS A 59 -13.86 12.38 -3.51
C LYS A 59 -14.70 13.01 -4.61
N ARG A 60 -14.03 13.77 -5.47
CA ARG A 60 -14.65 14.40 -6.63
C ARG A 60 -15.16 13.25 -7.49
N SER A 61 -16.36 13.40 -8.05
CA SER A 61 -16.92 12.33 -8.88
C SER A 61 -15.99 12.06 -10.06
N THR A 62 -15.88 10.80 -10.49
CA THR A 62 -15.01 10.40 -11.62
C THR A 62 -15.26 11.25 -12.86
N LYS A 63 -16.53 11.58 -13.14
CA LYS A 63 -16.94 12.44 -14.26
C LYS A 63 -16.40 13.86 -14.16
N PHE A 64 -16.31 14.42 -12.95
CA PHE A 64 -15.67 15.72 -12.74
C PHE A 64 -14.18 15.64 -13.08
N ASN A 65 -13.49 14.61 -12.57
CA ASN A 65 -12.05 14.43 -12.80
C ASN A 65 -11.73 14.23 -14.29
N GLU A 66 -12.55 13.49 -15.04
CA GLU A 66 -12.42 13.36 -16.50
C GLU A 66 -12.48 14.72 -17.22
N ILE A 67 -13.48 15.55 -16.90
CA ILE A 67 -13.64 16.88 -17.51
C ILE A 67 -12.47 17.79 -17.11
N ALA A 68 -12.06 17.76 -15.85
CA ALA A 68 -10.95 18.57 -15.34
C ALA A 68 -9.62 18.22 -16.02
N VAL A 69 -9.32 16.91 -16.15
CA VAL A 69 -8.13 16.43 -16.86
C VAL A 69 -8.17 16.83 -18.33
N LYS A 70 -9.32 16.68 -19.01
CA LYS A 70 -9.47 17.15 -20.40
C LYS A 70 -9.18 18.64 -20.52
N LYS A 71 -9.73 19.47 -19.63
CA LYS A 71 -9.49 20.92 -19.64
C LYS A 71 -8.03 21.27 -19.34
N LEU A 72 -7.36 20.52 -18.46
CA LEU A 72 -5.95 20.69 -18.19
C LEU A 72 -5.11 20.39 -19.44
N LEU A 73 -5.39 19.28 -20.14
CA LEU A 73 -4.72 18.90 -21.38
C LEU A 73 -5.01 19.86 -22.55
N GLU A 74 -6.15 20.55 -22.55
CA GLU A 74 -6.51 21.53 -23.57
C GLU A 74 -5.84 22.89 -23.34
N ASN A 75 -5.67 23.31 -22.08
CA ASN A 75 -5.38 24.73 -21.77
C ASN A 75 -4.07 24.97 -21.01
N CYS A 76 -3.46 23.94 -20.40
CA CYS A 76 -2.27 24.13 -19.58
C CYS A 76 -0.99 24.11 -20.42
N ALA A 77 -0.39 25.29 -20.62
CA ALA A 77 0.87 25.44 -21.36
C ALA A 77 2.02 24.57 -20.80
N PHE A 78 2.07 24.38 -19.48
CA PHE A 78 3.07 23.51 -18.85
C PHE A 78 2.87 22.03 -19.25
N ILE A 79 1.64 21.54 -19.28
CA ILE A 79 1.34 20.17 -19.70
C ILE A 79 1.61 19.99 -21.19
N HIS A 80 1.32 21.00 -22.03
CA HIS A 80 1.70 21.00 -23.44
C HIS A 80 3.22 20.92 -23.61
N TYR A 81 3.97 21.74 -22.88
CA TYR A 81 5.43 21.71 -22.91
C TYR A 81 5.97 20.32 -22.54
N CYS A 82 5.46 19.71 -21.47
CA CYS A 82 5.89 18.38 -21.04
C CYS A 82 5.54 17.29 -22.06
N ARG A 83 4.37 17.37 -22.70
CA ARG A 83 3.95 16.48 -23.79
C ARG A 83 4.89 16.59 -25.00
N ASP A 84 5.09 17.82 -25.46
CA ASP A 84 5.78 18.10 -26.72
C ASP A 84 7.29 17.84 -26.63
N ASN A 85 7.85 17.94 -25.42
CA ASN A 85 9.26 17.70 -25.13
C ASN A 85 9.52 16.39 -24.39
N ALA A 86 8.55 15.46 -24.32
CA ALA A 86 8.64 14.27 -23.47
C ALA A 86 9.93 13.46 -23.67
N ALA A 87 10.48 13.37 -24.88
CA ALA A 87 11.71 12.62 -25.17
C ALA A 87 13.00 13.23 -24.58
N THR A 88 13.01 14.55 -24.33
CA THR A 88 14.16 15.29 -23.80
C THR A 88 13.85 16.02 -22.50
N LEU A 89 12.64 15.79 -21.94
CA LEU A 89 12.17 16.44 -20.74
C LEU A 89 13.10 16.12 -19.57
N THR A 90 13.38 17.08 -18.71
CA THR A 90 14.15 16.82 -17.49
C THR A 90 13.27 16.12 -16.46
N GLU A 91 13.88 15.30 -15.61
CA GLU A 91 13.18 14.56 -14.55
C GLU A 91 12.31 15.45 -13.64
N PRO A 92 12.75 16.64 -13.18
CA PRO A 92 11.91 17.51 -12.34
C PRO A 92 10.62 17.97 -13.04
N TYR A 93 10.68 18.30 -14.33
CA TYR A 93 9.49 18.68 -15.08
C TYR A 93 8.57 17.49 -15.36
N TRP A 94 9.15 16.32 -15.60
CA TRP A 94 8.39 15.08 -15.73
C TRP A 94 7.63 14.72 -14.45
N TRP A 95 8.28 14.80 -13.27
CA TRP A 95 7.63 14.59 -11.98
C TRP A 95 6.55 15.64 -11.67
N ALA A 96 6.82 16.91 -11.97
CA ALA A 96 5.83 17.97 -11.80
C ALA A 96 4.58 17.74 -12.69
N MET A 97 4.77 17.25 -13.93
CA MET A 97 3.67 16.82 -14.79
C MET A 97 2.86 15.69 -14.16
N ILE A 98 3.52 14.64 -13.65
CA ILE A 98 2.85 13.51 -12.99
C ILE A 98 2.06 13.99 -11.77
N HIS A 99 2.67 14.81 -10.92
CA HIS A 99 2.04 15.31 -9.69
C HIS A 99 0.79 16.15 -9.99
N ASN A 100 0.86 17.01 -11.00
CA ASN A 100 -0.29 17.81 -11.45
C ASN A 100 -1.44 16.94 -11.98
N LEU A 101 -1.17 15.73 -12.48
CA LEU A 101 -2.17 14.81 -12.97
C LEU A 101 -2.69 13.86 -11.88
N ALA A 102 -1.84 13.46 -10.91
CA ALA A 102 -2.17 12.49 -9.88
C ALA A 102 -3.36 12.92 -8.98
N VAL A 103 -3.60 14.22 -8.84
CA VAL A 103 -4.72 14.78 -8.06
C VAL A 103 -6.11 14.46 -8.64
N PHE A 104 -6.19 13.89 -9.85
CA PHE A 104 -7.44 13.57 -10.54
C PHE A 104 -7.74 12.07 -10.58
N ASP A 105 -7.22 11.30 -9.63
CA ASP A 105 -7.40 9.84 -9.52
C ASP A 105 -7.05 9.11 -10.83
N LYS A 106 -7.80 8.04 -11.15
CA LYS A 106 -7.60 7.18 -12.32
C LYS A 106 -7.58 7.96 -13.66
N PRO A 107 -8.49 8.93 -13.94
CA PRO A 107 -8.37 9.76 -15.14
C PRO A 107 -7.02 10.47 -15.27
N GLY A 108 -6.52 11.03 -14.16
CA GLY A 108 -5.22 11.71 -14.12
C GLY A 108 -4.04 10.75 -14.31
N GLY A 109 -4.04 9.64 -13.58
CA GLY A 109 -3.03 8.58 -13.73
C GLY A 109 -2.94 8.04 -15.16
N ASN A 110 -4.08 7.82 -15.83
CA ASN A 110 -4.12 7.38 -17.22
C ASN A 110 -3.41 8.39 -18.15
N GLN A 111 -3.64 9.70 -17.96
CA GLN A 111 -3.00 10.72 -18.79
C GLN A 111 -1.52 10.89 -18.48
N ALA A 112 -1.12 10.78 -17.21
CA ALA A 112 0.29 10.74 -16.83
C ALA A 112 1.01 9.59 -17.55
N HIS A 113 0.36 8.42 -17.64
CA HIS A 113 0.90 7.28 -18.37
C HIS A 113 1.02 7.50 -19.88
N GLU A 114 0.06 8.20 -20.49
CA GLU A 114 0.06 8.48 -21.93
C GLU A 114 1.12 9.52 -22.29
N LEU A 115 1.21 10.61 -21.54
CA LEU A 115 2.21 11.67 -21.75
C LEU A 115 3.65 11.19 -21.49
N SER A 116 3.82 10.23 -20.58
CA SER A 116 5.14 9.68 -20.26
C SER A 116 5.67 8.67 -21.27
N LYS A 117 4.86 8.20 -22.26
CA LYS A 117 5.27 7.14 -23.20
C LYS A 117 6.60 7.40 -23.92
N SER A 118 6.84 8.64 -24.29
CA SER A 118 8.07 9.05 -25.00
C SER A 118 9.20 9.43 -24.05
N TYR A 119 8.96 9.44 -22.73
CA TYR A 119 9.96 9.78 -21.73
C TYR A 119 11.01 8.65 -21.60
N PRO A 120 12.32 8.94 -21.76
CA PRO A 120 13.35 7.89 -21.82
C PRO A 120 13.39 6.95 -20.62
N GLN A 121 13.01 7.44 -19.43
CA GLN A 121 13.07 6.68 -18.17
C GLN A 121 11.72 6.03 -17.81
N TYR A 122 10.69 6.20 -18.63
CA TYR A 122 9.35 5.70 -18.32
C TYR A 122 9.15 4.26 -18.79
N THR A 123 9.14 3.33 -17.83
CA THR A 123 8.80 1.92 -18.07
C THR A 123 7.37 1.60 -17.65
N LYS A 124 6.37 1.98 -18.48
CA LYS A 124 4.93 1.66 -18.26
C LYS A 124 4.73 0.20 -17.85
N GLY A 125 5.38 -0.73 -18.54
CA GLY A 125 5.24 -2.16 -18.29
C GLY A 125 5.80 -2.62 -16.94
N LEU A 126 6.82 -1.94 -16.41
CA LEU A 126 7.38 -2.27 -15.10
C LEU A 126 6.53 -1.68 -13.97
N ILE A 127 6.08 -0.43 -14.13
CA ILE A 127 5.16 0.22 -13.17
C ILE A 127 3.84 -0.55 -13.09
N GLN A 128 3.29 -0.98 -14.23
CA GLN A 128 2.07 -1.79 -14.25
C GLN A 128 2.26 -3.14 -13.55
N LYS A 129 3.41 -3.80 -13.75
CA LYS A 129 3.74 -5.05 -13.04
C LYS A 129 3.91 -4.84 -11.54
N LEU A 130 4.47 -3.70 -11.10
CA LEU A 130 4.57 -3.37 -9.68
C LEU A 130 3.19 -3.27 -9.04
N HIS A 131 2.28 -2.48 -9.61
CA HIS A 131 0.90 -2.36 -9.11
C HIS A 131 0.18 -3.72 -9.11
N GLN A 132 0.40 -4.54 -10.15
CA GLN A 132 -0.12 -5.90 -10.19
C GLN A 132 0.42 -6.74 -9.02
N TYR A 133 1.72 -6.74 -8.78
CA TYR A 133 2.33 -7.52 -7.69
C TYR A 133 1.96 -7.00 -6.30
N GLU A 134 1.76 -5.70 -6.14
CA GLU A 134 1.19 -5.10 -4.91
C GLU A 134 -0.22 -5.62 -4.65
N THR A 135 -1.08 -5.59 -5.68
CA THR A 135 -2.45 -6.12 -5.59
C THR A 135 -2.46 -7.63 -5.30
N GLU A 136 -1.58 -8.41 -5.94
CA GLU A 136 -1.44 -9.84 -5.69
C GLU A 136 -0.98 -10.13 -4.25
N LEU A 137 -0.05 -9.34 -3.71
CA LEU A 137 0.43 -9.46 -2.34
C LEU A 137 -0.68 -9.11 -1.33
N GLU A 138 -1.36 -7.98 -1.51
CA GLU A 138 -2.48 -7.56 -0.65
C GLU A 138 -3.58 -8.63 -0.62
N LYS A 139 -3.94 -9.15 -1.79
CA LYS A 139 -4.91 -10.24 -1.91
C LYS A 139 -4.43 -11.49 -1.18
N ALA A 140 -3.19 -11.92 -1.38
CA ALA A 140 -2.65 -13.12 -0.73
C ALA A 140 -2.66 -12.97 0.81
N MET A 141 -2.25 -11.81 1.34
CA MET A 141 -2.27 -11.53 2.78
C MET A 141 -3.70 -11.51 3.34
N THR A 142 -4.65 -10.95 2.59
CA THR A 142 -6.06 -10.91 2.99
C THR A 142 -6.67 -12.33 3.00
N ASP A 143 -6.38 -13.13 1.98
CA ASP A 143 -6.83 -14.52 1.88
C ASP A 143 -6.26 -15.36 3.03
N GLU A 144 -4.96 -15.20 3.35
CA GLU A 144 -4.30 -15.85 4.49
C GLU A 144 -4.96 -15.44 5.82
N ALA A 145 -5.12 -14.14 6.07
CA ALA A 145 -5.71 -13.64 7.31
C ALA A 145 -7.15 -14.12 7.50
N LYS A 146 -7.93 -14.13 6.42
CA LYS A 146 -9.29 -14.66 6.41
C LYS A 146 -9.30 -16.16 6.71
N PHE A 147 -8.41 -16.94 6.09
CA PHE A 147 -8.29 -18.37 6.35
C PHE A 147 -7.93 -18.67 7.80
N LYS A 148 -6.92 -17.98 8.36
CA LYS A 148 -6.51 -18.14 9.76
C LYS A 148 -7.64 -17.77 10.73
N SER A 149 -8.37 -16.68 10.46
CA SER A 149 -9.53 -16.27 11.26
C SER A 149 -10.66 -17.31 11.24
N GLN A 150 -11.02 -17.83 10.07
CA GLN A 150 -12.06 -18.84 9.93
C GLN A 150 -11.72 -20.17 10.62
N ASN A 151 -10.42 -20.49 10.73
CA ASN A 151 -9.95 -21.76 11.27
C ASN A 151 -9.25 -21.64 12.63
N HIS A 152 -9.40 -20.51 13.34
CA HIS A 152 -8.65 -20.23 14.58
C HIS A 152 -8.73 -21.36 15.63
N ASN A 153 -9.87 -22.02 15.77
CA ASN A 153 -10.06 -23.15 16.71
C ASN A 153 -9.18 -24.38 16.38
N TYR A 154 -8.72 -24.49 15.14
CA TYR A 154 -7.88 -25.58 14.63
C TYR A 154 -6.39 -25.20 14.52
N LEU A 155 -6.01 -24.00 14.98
CA LEU A 155 -4.63 -23.53 14.99
C LEU A 155 -4.00 -23.68 16.38
N GLY A 156 -2.67 -23.84 16.44
CA GLY A 156 -1.90 -23.82 17.68
C GLY A 156 -0.61 -24.65 17.62
N SER A 157 0.27 -24.42 18.61
CA SER A 157 1.42 -25.30 18.87
C SER A 157 0.95 -26.54 19.62
N GLY A 158 1.02 -27.71 18.98
CA GLY A 158 0.48 -28.97 19.50
C GLY A 158 -1.01 -29.11 19.21
N ASP A 159 -1.79 -29.69 20.13
CA ASP A 159 -3.25 -29.82 19.94
C ASP A 159 -3.93 -28.45 19.81
N CYS A 160 -4.80 -28.32 18.80
CA CYS A 160 -5.61 -27.12 18.60
C CYS A 160 -6.70 -26.99 19.69
N GLN A 161 -7.36 -25.83 19.75
CA GLN A 161 -8.39 -25.56 20.77
C GLN A 161 -9.52 -26.60 20.73
N GLU A 162 -9.94 -27.02 19.53
CA GLU A 162 -10.99 -28.00 19.38
C GLU A 162 -10.57 -29.39 19.88
N VAL A 163 -9.35 -29.82 19.55
CA VAL A 163 -8.80 -31.09 20.05
C VAL A 163 -8.66 -31.06 21.58
N LYS A 164 -8.19 -29.94 22.14
CA LYS A 164 -8.11 -29.74 23.60
C LYS A 164 -9.47 -29.80 24.28
N ARG A 165 -10.51 -29.21 23.66
CA ARG A 165 -11.90 -29.26 24.16
C ARG A 165 -12.37 -30.71 24.27
N ILE A 166 -12.24 -31.48 23.18
CA ILE A 166 -12.68 -32.88 23.13
C ILE A 166 -11.89 -33.74 24.13
N LEU A 167 -10.57 -33.54 24.24
CA LEU A 167 -9.75 -34.26 25.21
C LEU A 167 -10.15 -33.96 26.66
N ALA A 168 -10.50 -32.72 26.98
CA ALA A 168 -10.99 -32.35 28.31
C ALA A 168 -12.33 -33.02 28.65
N GLU A 169 -13.25 -33.07 27.68
CA GLU A 169 -14.54 -33.75 27.82
C GLU A 169 -14.37 -35.27 28.02
N LEU A 170 -13.45 -35.89 27.27
CA LEU A 170 -13.12 -37.30 27.43
C LEU A 170 -12.41 -37.58 28.76
N ALA A 171 -11.52 -36.69 29.21
CA ALA A 171 -10.84 -36.84 30.49
C ALA A 171 -11.81 -36.85 31.67
N ALA A 172 -12.91 -36.08 31.59
CA ALA A 172 -13.97 -36.10 32.60
C ALA A 172 -14.75 -37.43 32.63
N GLN A 173 -14.77 -38.17 31.52
CA GLN A 173 -15.44 -39.46 31.37
C GLN A 173 -14.49 -40.65 31.64
N ALA A 174 -13.22 -40.38 31.95
CA ALA A 174 -12.22 -41.43 32.13
C ALA A 174 -12.58 -42.38 33.29
N PRO A 175 -12.39 -43.70 33.13
CA PRO A 175 -12.78 -44.68 34.14
C PRO A 175 -12.04 -44.47 35.47
N SER A 176 -12.79 -44.50 36.57
CA SER A 176 -12.27 -44.33 37.94
C SER A 176 -11.70 -45.62 38.55
N THR A 177 -12.01 -46.78 37.95
CA THR A 177 -11.58 -48.12 38.37
C THR A 177 -11.15 -48.97 37.18
N LYS A 178 -10.09 -49.76 37.35
CA LYS A 178 -9.66 -50.80 36.39
C LYS A 178 -10.57 -52.03 36.46
N GLU A 179 -10.45 -52.93 35.46
CA GLU A 179 -11.12 -54.25 35.46
C GLU A 179 -10.81 -55.08 36.73
N ASP A 180 -9.66 -54.85 37.38
CA ASP A 180 -9.24 -55.49 38.65
C ASP A 180 -9.74 -54.79 39.94
N ASN A 181 -10.70 -53.87 39.85
CA ASN A 181 -11.26 -53.10 40.99
C ASN A 181 -10.25 -52.19 41.73
N LYS A 182 -9.05 -51.97 41.17
CA LYS A 182 -8.04 -51.01 41.64
C LYS A 182 -8.33 -49.61 41.10
N LYS A 183 -8.06 -48.56 41.89
CA LYS A 183 -8.15 -47.16 41.46
C LYS A 183 -7.23 -46.90 40.27
N THR A 184 -7.76 -46.26 39.23
CA THR A 184 -7.00 -45.88 38.03
C THR A 184 -5.91 -44.88 38.39
N THR A 185 -4.65 -45.14 38.00
CA THR A 185 -3.55 -44.18 38.20
C THR A 185 -3.57 -43.10 37.10
N ILE A 186 -2.77 -42.04 37.27
CA ILE A 186 -2.65 -40.96 36.28
C ILE A 186 -2.13 -41.52 34.94
N ALA A 187 -1.14 -42.41 34.97
CA ALA A 187 -0.57 -43.03 33.78
C ALA A 187 -1.60 -43.88 33.02
N ASP A 188 -2.49 -44.57 33.73
CA ASP A 188 -3.54 -45.36 33.10
C ASP A 188 -4.60 -44.48 32.42
N ARG A 189 -4.91 -43.32 33.00
CA ARG A 189 -5.80 -42.32 32.36
C ARG A 189 -5.18 -41.72 31.11
N GLU A 190 -3.88 -41.43 31.14
CA GLU A 190 -3.15 -40.94 29.96
C GLU A 190 -3.11 -41.99 28.85
N ALA A 191 -2.86 -43.27 29.17
CA ALA A 191 -2.90 -44.35 28.21
C ALA A 191 -4.30 -44.53 27.59
N TRP A 192 -5.37 -44.40 28.41
CA TRP A 192 -6.74 -44.42 27.92
C TRP A 192 -7.03 -43.26 26.97
N LEU A 193 -6.61 -42.03 27.31
CA LEU A 193 -6.79 -40.86 26.44
C LEU A 193 -6.02 -40.97 25.12
N GLN A 194 -4.83 -41.59 25.13
CA GLN A 194 -4.09 -41.87 23.89
C GLN A 194 -4.85 -42.84 23.00
N LYS A 195 -5.40 -43.92 23.57
CA LYS A 195 -6.24 -44.87 22.83
C LYS A 195 -7.50 -44.20 22.24
N GLN A 196 -8.09 -43.23 22.94
CA GLN A 196 -9.22 -42.46 22.41
C GLN A 196 -8.88 -41.63 21.17
N ARG A 197 -7.62 -41.24 20.94
CA ARG A 197 -7.26 -40.52 19.70
C ARG A 197 -7.49 -41.35 18.43
N GLU A 198 -7.46 -42.69 18.56
CA GLU A 198 -7.69 -43.62 17.45
C GLU A 198 -9.14 -44.11 17.41
N GLU A 199 -9.73 -44.41 18.57
CA GLU A 199 -11.06 -45.02 18.66
C GLU A 199 -12.21 -44.01 18.61
N ASN A 200 -11.98 -42.79 19.11
CA ASN A 200 -13.01 -41.76 19.13
C ASN A 200 -13.07 -41.06 17.76
N LYS A 201 -14.21 -41.23 17.06
CA LYS A 201 -14.45 -40.65 15.73
C LYS A 201 -14.43 -39.12 15.72
N GLU A 202 -14.94 -38.47 16.76
CA GLU A 202 -14.96 -37.00 16.85
C GLU A 202 -13.55 -36.45 17.04
N LEU A 203 -12.78 -37.05 17.96
CA LEU A 203 -11.40 -36.66 18.23
C LEU A 203 -10.49 -36.89 17.02
N SER A 204 -10.57 -38.07 16.39
CA SER A 204 -9.80 -38.38 15.19
C SER A 204 -10.14 -37.44 14.02
N ALA A 205 -11.41 -37.11 13.81
CA ALA A 205 -11.84 -36.12 12.82
C ALA A 205 -11.31 -34.72 13.12
N ALA A 206 -11.30 -34.29 14.39
CA ALA A 206 -10.75 -33.00 14.79
C ALA A 206 -9.22 -32.93 14.58
N ILE A 207 -8.49 -34.01 14.88
CA ILE A 207 -7.05 -34.13 14.63
C ILE A 207 -6.75 -34.08 13.12
N ALA A 208 -7.51 -34.82 12.31
CA ALA A 208 -7.35 -34.81 10.86
C ALA A 208 -7.61 -33.42 10.28
N LYS A 209 -8.66 -32.73 10.77
CA LYS A 209 -8.96 -31.36 10.38
C LYS A 209 -7.86 -30.38 10.81
N GLN A 210 -7.29 -30.53 12.00
CA GLN A 210 -6.14 -29.74 12.43
C GLN A 210 -4.95 -29.91 11.47
N GLN A 211 -4.62 -31.14 11.09
CA GLN A 211 -3.53 -31.41 10.13
C GLN A 211 -3.81 -30.78 8.76
N GLN A 212 -5.04 -30.90 8.27
CA GLN A 212 -5.45 -30.28 7.02
C GLN A 212 -5.34 -28.75 7.08
N VAL A 213 -5.81 -28.13 8.17
CA VAL A 213 -5.72 -26.69 8.36
C VAL A 213 -4.25 -26.24 8.42
N ALA A 214 -3.39 -26.96 9.15
CA ALA A 214 -1.97 -26.65 9.21
C ALA A 214 -1.31 -26.68 7.82
N PHE A 215 -1.56 -27.72 7.04
CA PHE A 215 -1.06 -27.81 5.66
C PHE A 215 -1.54 -26.64 4.78
N LEU A 216 -2.81 -26.26 4.90
CA LEU A 216 -3.36 -25.14 4.14
C LEU A 216 -2.82 -23.79 4.63
N VAL A 217 -2.50 -23.63 5.91
CA VAL A 217 -1.80 -22.44 6.41
C VAL A 217 -0.44 -22.31 5.72
N ASP A 218 0.35 -23.38 5.68
CA ASP A 218 1.66 -23.37 5.02
C ASP A 218 1.53 -22.98 3.53
N ASP A 219 0.52 -23.50 2.81
CA ASP A 219 0.25 -23.11 1.42
C ASP A 219 -0.08 -21.61 1.26
N HIS A 220 -0.86 -21.03 2.19
CA HIS A 220 -1.13 -19.59 2.16
C HIS A 220 0.13 -18.76 2.46
N GLU A 221 0.95 -19.19 3.42
CA GLU A 221 2.22 -18.53 3.75
C GLU A 221 3.19 -18.56 2.55
N ILE A 222 3.30 -19.70 1.86
CA ILE A 222 4.07 -19.84 0.62
C ILE A 222 3.56 -18.88 -0.46
N LYS A 223 2.24 -18.75 -0.63
CA LYS A 223 1.65 -17.80 -1.60
C LYS A 223 1.99 -16.35 -1.28
N VAL A 224 1.89 -15.95 -0.01
CA VAL A 224 2.27 -14.61 0.45
C VAL A 224 3.76 -14.36 0.22
N GLU A 225 4.62 -15.33 0.55
CA GLU A 225 6.05 -15.21 0.33
C GLU A 225 6.40 -15.09 -1.16
N MET A 226 5.79 -15.91 -2.02
CA MET A 226 5.99 -15.83 -3.47
C MET A 226 5.57 -14.46 -4.02
N ALA A 227 4.41 -13.95 -3.61
CA ALA A 227 3.93 -12.63 -4.03
C ALA A 227 4.90 -11.53 -3.58
N ARG A 228 5.37 -11.59 -2.33
CA ARG A 228 6.36 -10.66 -1.77
C ARG A 228 7.67 -10.70 -2.56
N ARG A 229 8.21 -11.89 -2.86
CA ARG A 229 9.46 -12.05 -3.63
C ARG A 229 9.34 -11.47 -5.04
N ARG A 230 8.20 -11.64 -5.72
CA ARG A 230 7.95 -11.03 -7.04
C ARG A 230 7.97 -9.52 -6.98
N LEU A 231 7.30 -8.93 -5.99
CA LEU A 231 7.29 -7.49 -5.77
C LEU A 231 8.71 -6.97 -5.49
N THR A 232 9.42 -7.57 -4.54
CA THR A 232 10.81 -7.17 -4.20
C THR A 232 11.73 -7.25 -5.41
N SER A 233 11.63 -8.32 -6.20
CA SER A 233 12.46 -8.49 -7.41
C SER A 233 12.17 -7.41 -8.45
N ALA A 234 10.89 -7.09 -8.70
CA ALA A 234 10.50 -6.04 -9.64
C ALA A 234 10.97 -4.65 -9.18
N THR A 235 10.86 -4.37 -7.87
CA THR A 235 11.33 -3.11 -7.28
C THR A 235 12.86 -2.98 -7.39
N ALA A 236 13.61 -4.06 -7.16
CA ALA A 236 15.06 -4.06 -7.33
C ALA A 236 15.48 -3.79 -8.78
N VAL A 237 14.78 -4.38 -9.76
CA VAL A 237 15.03 -4.12 -11.19
C VAL A 237 14.75 -2.66 -11.54
N LEU A 238 13.68 -2.07 -11.00
CA LEU A 238 13.39 -0.66 -11.21
C LEU A 238 14.52 0.21 -10.63
N ALA A 239 14.93 -0.04 -9.39
CA ALA A 239 16.00 0.69 -8.72
C ALA A 239 17.34 0.60 -9.48
N LEU A 240 17.72 -0.58 -9.96
CA LEU A 240 18.92 -0.78 -10.77
C LEU A 240 18.87 0.00 -12.08
N LYS A 241 17.72 0.00 -12.77
CA LYS A 241 17.54 0.82 -13.98
C LYS A 241 17.67 2.30 -13.66
N THR A 242 17.06 2.77 -12.58
CA THR A 242 17.19 4.17 -12.13
C THR A 242 18.65 4.53 -11.85
N GLN A 243 19.42 3.65 -11.20
CA GLN A 243 20.85 3.87 -10.92
C GLN A 243 21.71 3.87 -12.19
N GLN A 244 21.52 2.90 -13.10
CA GLN A 244 22.23 2.85 -14.37
C GLN A 244 22.00 4.11 -15.20
N LEU A 245 20.77 4.62 -15.21
CA LEU A 245 20.41 5.83 -15.92
C LEU A 245 21.03 7.08 -15.26
N ALA A 246 21.02 7.18 -13.93
CA ALA A 246 21.68 8.27 -13.22
C ALA A 246 23.19 8.31 -13.51
N PHE A 247 23.84 7.15 -13.56
CA PHE A 247 25.24 7.02 -13.94
C PHE A 247 25.49 7.55 -15.36
N LEU A 248 24.70 7.12 -16.34
CA LEU A 248 24.83 7.56 -17.74
C LEU A 248 24.53 9.05 -17.95
N ALA A 249 23.69 9.66 -17.12
CA ALA A 249 23.39 11.09 -17.19
C ALA A 249 24.46 11.98 -16.52
N SER A 250 25.37 11.39 -15.75
CA SER A 250 26.42 12.10 -14.99
C SER A 250 27.78 12.16 -15.69
N GLY A 251 27.92 11.58 -16.89
CA GLY A 251 29.12 11.61 -17.73
C GLY A 251 28.88 12.32 -19.05
#